data_AF-A0A0F2T448-F1
#
_entry.id   AF-A0A0F2T448-F1
#
_cell.length_a   1.000
_cell.length_b   1.000
_cell.length_c   1.000
_cell.angle_alpha   90.00
_cell.angle_beta   90.00
_cell.angle_gamma   90.00
#
_symmetry.space_group_name_H-M   'P 1'
#
loop_
_entity.id
_entity.type
_entity.pdbx_description
1 polymer ?
#
loop_
_entity_poly.entity_id
_entity_poly.type
_entity_poly.pdbx_seq_one_letter_code
_entity_poly.pdbx_strand_id
1 'polypeptide(L)'
;RPPATLLHWGTTALTAERLAELGIKATEAKAAKEWLRSHPHDALIDVWGALLPPDPKTLWTEGPDLAAGADTWIRHFGHLVTLPEADQAAVKGVRIHHLEAVLNPARTPWLTRTTTYRLTTDHRAEPHLRPEDADAVPAPGELHRTLDALRWLAYHLPADSPLRPLLPRAVDALHTRLGDPDLLLDLQLVNTAKNGPMGAVMRARFGLPAEGGADPDGLVRCGPALVLSPYHEAYEQVWLRPAGLTGPDDPLLDLITGLRNGSWYGDDQGALVAVLNGEARRLAESAVASVTAVTADPATAEGRAAWLQNPQLSAPALVAEAARTHGLGADAATLYLQLLALPDPTDRNVARWTGWKPARLKRARAELAATGLVLEAKRPRAGRSLFLPCGWQEAKAPALPVETWKAALYELPTHKPVLPRLPVPDLFARAWQRTVDGDTPGYEELRTSTRRKARR
;
A
#
# COMPACT_ATOMS: atom_id res chain seq x y z
N ARG A 1 1.58 -36.75 15.78
CA ARG A 1 1.11 -35.36 15.68
C ARG A 1 1.32 -34.73 17.05
N PRO A 2 2.17 -33.70 17.20
CA PRO A 2 2.29 -32.98 18.46
C PRO A 2 0.92 -32.40 18.88
N PRO A 3 0.60 -32.31 20.19
CA PRO A 3 -0.69 -31.84 20.65
C PRO A 3 -0.91 -30.37 20.24
N ALA A 4 -2.13 -30.07 19.78
CA ALA A 4 -2.55 -28.76 19.29
C ALA A 4 -2.39 -27.61 20.32
N THR A 5 -2.12 -27.93 21.58
CA THR A 5 -1.95 -26.99 22.69
C THR A 5 -0.52 -26.44 22.83
N LEU A 6 0.49 -27.13 22.30
CA LEU A 6 1.88 -26.61 22.21
C LEU A 6 2.09 -25.69 21.00
N LEU A 7 1.11 -25.64 20.09
CA LEU A 7 1.13 -24.95 18.80
C LEU A 7 0.07 -23.84 18.74
N HIS A 8 0.14 -22.84 19.61
CA HIS A 8 -0.90 -21.82 19.65
C HIS A 8 -0.60 -20.55 18.83
N TRP A 9 -0.63 -20.69 17.50
CA TRP A 9 -0.79 -19.56 16.54
C TRP A 9 -2.26 -19.39 16.10
N GLY A 10 -3.15 -20.22 16.68
CA GLY A 10 -4.60 -20.21 16.46
C GLY A 10 -5.28 -18.91 16.91
N THR A 11 -6.58 -18.77 16.65
CA THR A 11 -7.35 -17.51 16.78
C THR A 11 -7.31 -16.81 18.13
N THR A 12 -7.01 -17.52 19.22
CA THR A 12 -6.94 -16.96 20.59
C THR A 12 -5.80 -15.96 20.76
N ALA A 13 -6.06 -14.87 21.48
CA ALA A 13 -5.04 -13.91 21.86
C ALA A 13 -4.23 -14.43 23.07
N LEU A 14 -2.94 -14.15 23.13
CA LEU A 14 -2.14 -14.39 24.32
C LEU A 14 -2.67 -13.53 25.48
N THR A 15 -2.72 -14.09 26.69
CA THR A 15 -3.10 -13.33 27.89
C THR A 15 -2.04 -12.29 28.24
N ALA A 16 -2.41 -11.26 29.00
CA ALA A 16 -1.45 -10.24 29.45
C ALA A 16 -0.29 -10.84 30.26
N GLU A 17 -0.58 -11.85 31.09
CA GLU A 17 0.42 -12.60 31.86
C GLU A 17 1.42 -13.32 30.93
N ARG A 18 0.93 -14.00 29.89
CA ARG A 18 1.80 -14.70 28.95
C ARG A 18 2.63 -13.74 28.09
N LEU A 19 2.07 -12.59 27.72
CA LEU A 19 2.82 -11.54 27.02
C LEU A 19 3.94 -10.97 27.88
N ALA A 20 3.68 -10.74 29.18
CA ALA A 20 4.69 -10.28 30.13
C ALA A 20 5.80 -11.31 30.35
N GLU A 21 5.45 -12.59 30.48
CA GLU A 21 6.42 -13.69 30.61
C GLU A 21 7.35 -13.80 29.40
N LEU A 22 6.82 -13.60 28.19
CA LEU A 22 7.59 -13.65 26.95
C LEU A 22 8.34 -12.34 26.64
N GLY A 23 8.05 -11.25 27.36
CA GLY A 23 8.62 -9.93 27.08
C GLY A 23 8.12 -9.31 25.76
N ILE A 24 6.97 -9.75 25.23
CA ILE A 24 6.44 -9.34 23.93
C ILE A 24 5.24 -8.41 24.12
N LYS A 25 5.17 -7.31 23.36
CA LYS A 25 3.99 -6.43 23.37
C LYS A 25 2.82 -7.07 22.63
N ALA A 26 1.59 -6.76 23.04
CA ALA A 26 0.38 -7.26 22.38
C ALA A 26 0.35 -6.96 20.86
N THR A 27 0.90 -5.82 20.43
CA THR A 27 0.99 -5.43 19.01
C THR A 27 2.01 -6.26 18.24
N GLU A 28 3.13 -6.61 18.87
CA GLU A 28 4.18 -7.46 18.29
C GLU A 28 3.67 -8.89 18.14
N ALA A 29 3.02 -9.44 19.18
CA ALA A 29 2.40 -10.76 19.11
C ALA A 29 1.31 -10.86 18.04
N LYS A 30 0.49 -9.81 17.89
CA LYS A 30 -0.53 -9.74 16.84
C LYS A 30 0.11 -9.74 15.44
N ALA A 31 1.12 -8.90 15.23
CA ALA A 31 1.83 -8.80 13.95
C ALA A 31 2.50 -10.13 13.58
N ALA A 32 3.22 -10.76 14.52
CA ALA A 32 3.87 -12.05 14.32
C ALA A 32 2.86 -13.15 13.96
N LYS A 33 1.70 -13.19 14.63
CA LYS A 33 0.64 -14.17 14.33
C LYS A 33 0.03 -13.96 12.95
N GLU A 34 -0.26 -12.72 12.55
CA GLU A 34 -0.76 -12.42 11.21
C GLU A 34 0.27 -12.78 10.13
N TRP A 35 1.55 -12.54 10.39
CA TRP A 35 2.65 -12.89 9.50
C TRP A 35 2.87 -14.41 9.35
N LEU A 36 2.86 -15.16 10.45
CA LEU A 36 2.94 -16.63 10.39
C LEU A 36 1.73 -17.22 9.65
N ARG A 37 0.53 -16.66 9.83
CA ARG A 37 -0.68 -17.12 9.12
C ARG A 37 -0.64 -16.90 7.60
N SER A 38 0.24 -16.05 7.08
CA SER A 38 0.41 -15.93 5.63
C SER A 38 1.33 -16.99 5.01
N HIS A 39 1.96 -17.85 5.81
CA HIS A 39 2.79 -18.93 5.31
C HIS A 39 2.00 -20.25 5.25
N PRO A 40 2.35 -21.16 4.31
CA PRO A 40 1.82 -22.51 4.26
C PRO A 40 1.92 -23.22 5.61
N HIS A 41 0.80 -23.73 6.11
CA HIS A 41 0.70 -24.33 7.44
C HIS A 41 1.59 -25.56 7.60
N ASP A 42 1.68 -26.41 6.57
CA ASP A 42 2.48 -27.64 6.62
C ASP A 42 3.99 -27.32 6.69
N ALA A 43 4.45 -26.33 5.93
CA ALA A 43 5.82 -25.87 5.98
C ALA A 43 6.18 -25.27 7.36
N LEU A 44 5.25 -24.55 8.01
CA LEU A 44 5.45 -24.10 9.38
C LEU A 44 5.53 -25.28 10.36
N ILE A 45 4.68 -26.31 10.22
CA ILE A 45 4.77 -27.52 11.04
C ILE A 45 6.15 -28.16 10.91
N ASP A 46 6.70 -28.24 9.70
CA ASP A 46 8.03 -28.81 9.46
C ASP A 46 9.12 -28.00 10.18
N VAL A 47 9.05 -26.66 10.12
CA VAL A 47 9.95 -25.77 10.89
C VAL A 47 9.83 -26.03 12.40
N TRP A 48 8.61 -26.13 12.92
CA TRP A 48 8.37 -26.45 14.33
C TRP A 48 8.89 -27.83 14.73
N GLY A 49 8.73 -28.82 13.85
CA GLY A 49 9.27 -30.16 14.05
C GLY A 49 10.79 -30.14 14.12
N ALA A 50 11.44 -29.34 13.28
CA ALA A 50 12.89 -29.20 13.26
C ALA A 50 13.44 -28.47 14.51
N LEU A 51 12.65 -27.63 15.17
CA LEU A 51 13.03 -26.99 16.44
C LEU A 51 13.08 -27.96 17.63
N LEU A 52 12.51 -29.17 17.51
CA LEU A 52 12.51 -30.17 18.57
C LEU A 52 13.75 -31.07 18.46
N PRO A 53 14.69 -31.02 19.43
CA PRO A 53 15.86 -31.89 19.40
C PRO A 53 15.49 -33.38 19.47
N PRO A 54 16.31 -34.29 18.93
CA PRO A 54 16.06 -35.74 19.01
C PRO A 54 15.91 -36.27 20.44
N ASP A 55 16.63 -35.68 21.41
CA ASP A 55 16.43 -35.91 22.84
C ASP A 55 15.58 -34.77 23.45
N PRO A 56 14.35 -35.04 23.92
CA PRO A 56 13.51 -34.03 24.55
C PRO A 56 14.12 -33.36 25.79
N LYS A 57 15.10 -34.00 26.46
CA LYS A 57 15.78 -33.40 27.63
C LYS A 57 16.59 -32.17 27.25
N THR A 58 17.15 -32.14 26.04
CA THR A 58 17.94 -31.02 25.51
C THR A 58 17.12 -29.73 25.46
N LEU A 59 15.80 -29.82 25.27
CA LEU A 59 14.92 -28.65 25.27
C LEU A 59 14.96 -27.87 26.60
N TRP A 60 15.16 -28.58 27.74
CA TRP A 60 15.19 -27.97 29.07
C TRP A 60 16.56 -27.48 29.50
N THR A 61 17.63 -27.90 28.81
CA THR A 61 19.01 -27.53 29.13
C THR A 61 19.57 -26.51 28.16
N GLU A 62 19.39 -26.73 26.86
CA GLU A 62 19.98 -25.94 25.77
C GLU A 62 18.93 -25.17 24.97
N GLY A 63 17.66 -25.59 25.04
CA GLY A 63 16.56 -24.98 24.31
C GLY A 63 16.28 -25.67 22.97
N PRO A 64 15.50 -25.03 22.09
CA PRO A 64 15.15 -25.59 20.77
C PRO A 64 16.36 -25.60 19.82
N ASP A 65 16.37 -26.52 18.85
CA ASP A 65 17.40 -26.57 17.81
C ASP A 65 17.15 -25.47 16.76
N LEU A 66 17.63 -24.26 17.06
CA LEU A 66 17.48 -23.09 16.21
C LEU A 66 18.15 -23.25 14.84
N ALA A 67 19.22 -24.04 14.75
CA ALA A 67 19.92 -24.28 13.49
C ALA A 67 19.08 -25.14 12.55
N ALA A 68 18.56 -26.27 13.04
CA ALA A 68 17.66 -27.13 12.27
C ALA A 68 16.36 -26.41 11.87
N GLY A 69 15.81 -25.59 12.78
CA GLY A 69 14.68 -24.72 12.52
C GLY A 69 14.96 -23.71 11.39
N ALA A 70 16.09 -23.00 11.47
CA ALA A 70 16.50 -22.03 10.45
C ALA A 70 16.76 -22.68 9.08
N ASP A 71 17.46 -23.81 9.05
CA ASP A 71 17.70 -24.57 7.81
C ASP A 71 16.39 -25.02 7.15
N THR A 72 15.42 -25.44 7.98
CA THR A 72 14.10 -25.84 7.48
C THR A 72 13.30 -24.64 7.00
N TRP A 73 13.36 -23.51 7.71
CA TRP A 73 12.77 -22.25 7.24
C TRP A 73 13.33 -21.84 5.88
N ILE A 74 14.66 -21.83 5.73
CA ILE A 74 15.34 -21.45 4.49
C ILE A 74 14.98 -22.42 3.36
N ARG A 75 14.79 -23.72 3.65
CA ARG A 75 14.37 -24.71 2.64
C ARG A 75 12.98 -24.44 2.10
N HIS A 76 12.02 -24.07 2.96
CA HIS A 76 10.63 -23.80 2.54
C HIS A 76 10.44 -22.40 1.97
N PHE A 77 11.07 -21.40 2.56
CA PHE A 77 10.77 -19.98 2.33
C PHE A 77 11.96 -19.19 1.77
N GLY A 78 13.17 -19.74 1.83
CA GLY A 78 14.40 -19.07 1.44
C GLY A 78 14.88 -18.05 2.45
N HIS A 79 15.90 -17.28 2.04
CA HIS A 79 16.31 -16.08 2.75
C HIS A 79 15.37 -14.93 2.35
N LEU A 80 14.49 -14.55 3.27
CA LEU A 80 13.56 -13.45 3.10
C LEU A 80 14.13 -12.16 3.70
N VAL A 81 14.13 -11.10 2.91
CA VAL A 81 14.34 -9.75 3.41
C VAL A 81 13.02 -9.22 3.95
N THR A 82 12.98 -8.85 5.23
CA THR A 82 11.78 -8.31 5.88
C THR A 82 12.10 -7.03 6.64
N LEU A 83 11.07 -6.37 7.16
CA LEU A 83 11.25 -5.22 8.05
C LEU A 83 11.88 -5.66 9.37
N PRO A 84 12.68 -4.80 10.03
CA PRO A 84 13.07 -5.01 11.42
C PRO A 84 11.84 -5.28 12.30
N GLU A 85 11.95 -6.21 13.25
CA GLU A 85 10.81 -6.64 14.10
C GLU A 85 10.10 -5.47 14.78
N ALA A 86 10.85 -4.47 15.25
CA ALA A 86 10.32 -3.27 15.87
C ALA A 86 9.44 -2.43 14.93
N ASP A 87 9.73 -2.43 13.62
CA ASP A 87 8.96 -1.72 12.61
C ASP A 87 7.74 -2.53 12.12
N GLN A 88 7.80 -3.87 12.17
CA GLN A 88 6.67 -4.74 11.81
C GLN A 88 5.43 -4.45 12.66
N ALA A 89 5.61 -4.24 13.98
CA ALA A 89 4.51 -3.91 14.89
C ALA A 89 3.86 -2.54 14.61
N ALA A 90 4.53 -1.67 13.85
CA ALA A 90 4.02 -0.36 13.46
C ALA A 90 3.29 -0.38 12.10
N VAL A 91 3.35 -1.49 11.36
CA VAL A 91 2.67 -1.65 10.07
C VAL A 91 1.15 -1.54 10.23
N LYS A 92 0.55 -0.67 9.43
CA LYS A 92 -0.90 -0.43 9.40
C LYS A 92 -1.33 -0.21 7.95
N GLY A 93 -2.52 -0.69 7.60
CA GLY A 93 -3.11 -0.49 6.27
C GLY A 93 -2.67 -1.50 5.23
N VAL A 94 -1.52 -2.15 5.42
CA VAL A 94 -0.97 -3.22 4.56
C VAL A 94 -0.66 -4.46 5.40
N ARG A 95 -0.41 -5.59 4.74
CA ARG A 95 0.04 -6.84 5.39
C ARG A 95 1.53 -7.04 5.18
N ILE A 96 2.22 -7.58 6.18
CA ILE A 96 3.69 -7.76 6.17
C ILE A 96 4.15 -8.60 4.97
N HIS A 97 3.45 -9.69 4.63
CA HIS A 97 3.84 -10.51 3.47
C HIS A 97 3.80 -9.77 2.13
N HIS A 98 2.95 -8.73 1.95
CA HIS A 98 3.02 -7.93 0.72
C HIS A 98 4.22 -6.98 0.72
N LEU A 99 4.64 -6.51 1.91
CA LEU A 99 5.90 -5.78 2.05
C LEU A 99 7.07 -6.68 1.68
N GLU A 100 7.07 -7.92 2.17
CA GLU A 100 8.07 -8.92 1.82
C GLU A 100 8.04 -9.29 0.34
N ALA A 101 6.86 -9.36 -0.30
CA ALA A 101 6.77 -9.58 -1.73
C ALA A 101 7.47 -8.47 -2.54
N VAL A 102 7.31 -7.21 -2.12
CA VAL A 102 8.02 -6.06 -2.71
C VAL A 102 9.52 -6.10 -2.38
N LEU A 103 9.92 -6.49 -1.18
CA LEU A 103 11.34 -6.59 -0.81
C LEU A 103 12.05 -7.79 -1.45
N ASN A 104 11.31 -8.82 -1.86
CA ASN A 104 11.81 -10.07 -2.43
C ASN A 104 11.12 -10.39 -3.77
N PRO A 105 11.26 -9.54 -4.80
CA PRO A 105 10.55 -9.75 -6.07
C PRO A 105 10.96 -11.07 -6.73
N ALA A 106 12.25 -11.45 -6.67
CA ALA A 106 12.78 -12.73 -7.15
C ALA A 106 12.17 -13.99 -6.49
N ARG A 107 11.49 -13.82 -5.34
CA ARG A 107 10.82 -14.88 -4.60
C ARG A 107 9.30 -14.79 -4.64
N THR A 108 8.77 -13.79 -5.35
CA THR A 108 7.34 -13.62 -5.53
C THR A 108 6.97 -14.21 -6.89
N PRO A 109 6.36 -15.40 -6.94
CA PRO A 109 6.20 -16.15 -8.19
C PRO A 109 5.42 -15.36 -9.25
N TRP A 110 4.32 -14.73 -8.87
CA TRP A 110 3.52 -13.97 -9.82
C TRP A 110 4.24 -12.75 -10.40
N LEU A 111 5.27 -12.21 -9.74
CA LEU A 111 6.06 -11.09 -10.26
C LEU A 111 7.15 -11.54 -11.25
N THR A 112 7.51 -12.82 -11.27
CA THR A 112 8.74 -13.29 -11.94
C THR A 112 8.58 -14.49 -12.85
N ARG A 113 7.55 -15.31 -12.64
CA ARG A 113 7.23 -16.44 -13.49
C ARG A 113 6.17 -16.06 -14.51
N THR A 114 6.21 -16.73 -15.66
CA THR A 114 5.18 -16.67 -16.69
C THR A 114 4.40 -17.98 -16.70
N THR A 115 3.21 -17.97 -17.28
CA THR A 115 2.33 -19.14 -17.34
C THR A 115 1.43 -19.04 -18.55
N THR A 116 1.08 -20.18 -19.11
CA THR A 116 0.04 -20.30 -20.14
C THR A 116 -1.27 -20.75 -19.50
N TYR A 117 -2.37 -20.59 -20.23
CA TYR A 117 -3.70 -20.95 -19.74
C TYR A 117 -4.28 -22.11 -20.54
N ARG A 118 -5.03 -22.97 -19.85
CA ARG A 118 -5.78 -24.08 -20.43
C ARG A 118 -7.22 -24.04 -19.95
N LEU A 119 -8.16 -24.31 -20.85
CA LEU A 119 -9.54 -24.59 -20.46
C LEU A 119 -9.62 -25.98 -19.84
N THR A 120 -10.17 -26.02 -18.63
CA THR A 120 -10.41 -27.27 -17.89
C THR A 120 -11.88 -27.34 -17.50
N THR A 121 -12.41 -28.52 -17.30
CA THR A 121 -13.78 -28.72 -16.76
C THR A 121 -13.68 -29.13 -15.30
N ASP A 122 -14.48 -28.50 -14.44
CA ASP A 122 -14.51 -28.87 -13.02
C ASP A 122 -15.38 -30.13 -12.77
N HIS A 123 -15.56 -30.49 -11.51
CA HIS A 123 -16.42 -31.61 -11.12
C HIS A 123 -17.91 -31.42 -11.49
N ARG A 124 -18.33 -30.19 -11.82
CA ARG A 124 -19.66 -29.83 -12.31
C ARG A 124 -19.73 -29.81 -13.84
N ALA A 125 -18.66 -30.21 -14.52
CA ALA A 125 -18.50 -30.15 -15.97
C ALA A 125 -18.56 -28.72 -16.54
N GLU A 126 -18.31 -27.70 -15.72
CA GLU A 126 -18.28 -26.31 -16.17
C GLU A 126 -16.87 -25.94 -16.67
N PRO A 127 -16.74 -25.45 -17.92
CA PRO A 127 -15.46 -25.02 -18.46
C PRO A 127 -14.98 -23.74 -17.75
N HIS A 128 -13.72 -23.74 -17.35
CA HIS A 128 -13.08 -22.58 -16.74
C HIS A 128 -11.60 -22.52 -17.12
N LEU A 129 -11.12 -21.31 -17.33
CA LEU A 129 -9.74 -21.05 -17.69
C LEU A 129 -8.85 -21.18 -16.45
N ARG A 130 -7.84 -22.04 -16.51
CA ARG A 130 -6.82 -22.16 -15.45
C ARG A 130 -5.42 -21.90 -15.98
N PRO A 131 -4.59 -21.19 -15.22
CA PRO A 131 -3.15 -21.16 -15.49
C PRO A 131 -2.51 -22.52 -15.21
N GLU A 132 -1.48 -22.87 -15.96
CA GLU A 132 -0.67 -24.09 -15.74
C GLU A 132 0.17 -23.98 -14.46
N ASP A 133 0.77 -22.81 -14.20
CA ASP A 133 1.31 -22.39 -12.89
C ASP A 133 0.38 -21.35 -12.25
N ALA A 134 -0.37 -21.75 -11.22
CA ALA A 134 -1.29 -20.88 -10.50
C ALA A 134 -0.59 -19.79 -9.67
N ASP A 135 0.64 -20.06 -9.20
CA ASP A 135 1.40 -19.09 -8.39
C ASP A 135 1.99 -17.98 -9.29
N ALA A 136 2.14 -18.23 -10.59
CA ALA A 136 2.60 -17.25 -11.58
C ALA A 136 1.55 -16.19 -11.97
N VAL A 137 0.31 -16.29 -11.45
CA VAL A 137 -0.77 -15.33 -11.67
C VAL A 137 -1.08 -14.61 -10.35
N PRO A 138 -1.25 -13.28 -10.35
CA PRO A 138 -1.68 -12.58 -9.15
C PRO A 138 -3.08 -13.05 -8.73
N ALA A 139 -3.23 -13.43 -7.46
CA ALA A 139 -4.54 -13.67 -6.88
C ALA A 139 -5.39 -12.39 -6.91
N PRO A 140 -6.73 -12.49 -6.79
CA PRO A 140 -7.60 -11.31 -6.74
C PRO A 140 -7.16 -10.30 -5.66
N GLY A 141 -6.97 -9.06 -6.09
CA GLY A 141 -6.50 -7.97 -5.24
C GLY A 141 -4.98 -7.95 -4.98
N GLU A 142 -4.20 -8.89 -5.51
CA GLU A 142 -2.77 -8.97 -5.21
C GLU A 142 -2.02 -7.77 -5.81
N LEU A 143 -2.43 -7.32 -6.99
CA LEU A 143 -1.84 -6.18 -7.68
C LEU A 143 -1.92 -4.89 -6.84
N HIS A 144 -3.12 -4.50 -6.38
CA HIS A 144 -3.24 -3.29 -5.56
C HIS A 144 -2.56 -3.42 -4.21
N ARG A 145 -2.56 -4.62 -3.60
CA ARG A 145 -1.89 -4.84 -2.31
C ARG A 145 -0.37 -4.76 -2.42
N THR A 146 0.21 -5.19 -3.53
CA THR A 146 1.63 -5.00 -3.83
C THR A 146 1.97 -3.54 -4.09
N LEU A 147 1.13 -2.81 -4.82
CA LEU A 147 1.32 -1.37 -5.00
C LEU A 147 1.20 -0.60 -3.68
N ASP A 148 0.21 -0.94 -2.83
CA ASP A 148 0.05 -0.36 -1.50
C ASP A 148 1.25 -0.67 -0.59
N ALA A 149 1.81 -1.88 -0.67
CA ALA A 149 3.05 -2.23 0.01
C ALA A 149 4.23 -1.38 -0.47
N LEU A 150 4.37 -1.14 -1.78
CA LEU A 150 5.39 -0.25 -2.34
C LEU A 150 5.22 1.19 -1.84
N ARG A 151 4.00 1.74 -1.87
CA ARG A 151 3.67 3.07 -1.31
C ARG A 151 4.02 3.15 0.17
N TRP A 152 3.68 2.12 0.93
CA TRP A 152 3.97 2.03 2.35
C TRP A 152 5.48 2.07 2.59
N LEU A 153 6.28 1.26 1.87
CA LEU A 153 7.74 1.24 2.02
C LEU A 153 8.37 2.58 1.62
N ALA A 154 7.94 3.16 0.50
CA ALA A 154 8.45 4.45 0.03
C ALA A 154 8.22 5.58 1.05
N TYR A 155 7.07 5.57 1.74
CA TYR A 155 6.73 6.53 2.77
C TYR A 155 7.41 6.22 4.11
N HIS A 156 7.36 4.98 4.60
CA HIS A 156 7.73 4.64 5.98
C HIS A 156 9.19 4.22 6.19
N LEU A 157 9.98 4.01 5.14
CA LEU A 157 11.41 3.74 5.31
C LEU A 157 12.20 5.04 5.52
N PRO A 158 13.18 5.08 6.42
CA PRO A 158 14.21 6.12 6.43
C PRO A 158 14.92 6.23 5.07
N ALA A 159 15.38 7.41 4.70
CA ALA A 159 16.12 7.69 3.46
C ALA A 159 17.43 6.90 3.38
N ASP A 160 18.05 6.59 4.52
CA ASP A 160 19.26 5.79 4.69
C ASP A 160 18.98 4.28 4.86
N SER A 161 17.73 3.85 4.75
CA SER A 161 17.37 2.45 4.93
C SER A 161 18.03 1.55 3.86
N PRO A 162 18.64 0.41 4.25
CA PRO A 162 19.20 -0.56 3.31
C PRO A 162 18.12 -1.26 2.47
N LEU A 163 16.84 -1.08 2.80
CA LEU A 163 15.71 -1.64 2.06
C LEU A 163 15.29 -0.77 0.86
N ARG A 164 15.60 0.54 0.86
CA ARG A 164 15.21 1.45 -0.24
C ARG A 164 15.77 1.04 -1.60
N PRO A 165 17.04 0.58 -1.73
CA PRO A 165 17.58 0.08 -3.00
C PRO A 165 16.86 -1.15 -3.58
N LEU A 166 16.01 -1.83 -2.80
CA LEU A 166 15.23 -2.98 -3.28
C LEU A 166 13.95 -2.56 -4.02
N LEU A 167 13.43 -1.35 -3.77
CA LEU A 167 12.15 -0.91 -4.36
C LEU A 167 12.19 -0.84 -5.90
N PRO A 168 13.25 -0.32 -6.56
CA PRO A 168 13.32 -0.33 -8.02
C PRO A 168 13.23 -1.74 -8.62
N ARG A 169 13.85 -2.75 -7.99
CA ARG A 169 13.80 -4.13 -8.48
C ARG A 169 12.39 -4.70 -8.50
N ALA A 170 11.57 -4.33 -7.51
CA ALA A 170 10.18 -4.75 -7.44
C ALA A 170 9.34 -4.06 -8.51
N VAL A 171 9.60 -2.78 -8.75
CA VAL A 171 8.95 -2.01 -9.82
C VAL A 171 9.31 -2.56 -11.19
N ASP A 172 10.57 -2.93 -11.43
CA ASP A 172 11.01 -3.53 -12.68
C ASP A 172 10.35 -4.90 -12.90
N ALA A 173 10.28 -5.74 -11.87
CA ALA A 173 9.57 -7.02 -11.93
C ALA A 173 8.08 -6.84 -12.22
N LEU A 174 7.43 -5.88 -11.55
CA LEU A 174 6.02 -5.55 -11.76
C LEU A 174 5.75 -5.06 -13.19
N HIS A 175 6.57 -4.14 -13.71
CA HIS A 175 6.44 -3.66 -15.09
C HIS A 175 6.70 -4.77 -16.12
N THR A 176 7.74 -5.59 -15.91
CA THR A 176 8.03 -6.74 -16.77
C THR A 176 6.85 -7.68 -16.80
N ARG A 177 6.27 -7.98 -15.63
CA ARG A 177 5.13 -8.89 -15.51
C ARG A 177 3.89 -8.35 -16.20
N LEU A 178 3.56 -7.06 -16.04
CA LEU A 178 2.44 -6.43 -16.73
C LEU A 178 2.66 -6.30 -18.25
N GLY A 179 3.91 -6.32 -18.71
CA GLY A 179 4.26 -6.36 -20.13
C GLY A 179 4.20 -7.76 -20.76
N ASP A 180 3.96 -8.81 -19.98
CA ASP A 180 3.85 -10.18 -20.50
C ASP A 180 2.56 -10.35 -21.33
N PRO A 181 2.64 -10.70 -22.63
CA PRO A 181 1.47 -10.91 -23.48
C PRO A 181 0.58 -12.07 -23.02
N ASP A 182 1.13 -13.02 -22.26
CA ASP A 182 0.37 -14.17 -21.78
C ASP A 182 -0.31 -13.90 -20.43
N LEU A 183 -0.01 -12.79 -19.75
CA LEU A 183 -0.69 -12.45 -18.50
C LEU A 183 -2.17 -12.11 -18.73
N LEU A 184 -3.05 -12.82 -18.03
CA LEU A 184 -4.47 -12.49 -17.92
C LEU A 184 -4.81 -12.15 -16.47
N LEU A 185 -5.24 -10.90 -16.24
CA LEU A 185 -5.73 -10.43 -14.95
C LEU A 185 -7.22 -10.69 -14.82
N ASP A 186 -7.59 -11.35 -13.72
CA ASP A 186 -8.98 -11.45 -13.30
C ASP A 186 -9.38 -10.19 -12.53
N LEU A 187 -10.07 -9.27 -13.21
CA LEU A 187 -10.70 -8.11 -12.59
C LEU A 187 -12.15 -8.40 -12.16
N GLN A 188 -12.54 -9.67 -12.15
CA GLN A 188 -13.86 -10.19 -11.75
C GLN A 188 -15.02 -9.52 -12.51
N LEU A 189 -14.77 -9.25 -13.79
CA LEU A 189 -15.66 -8.55 -14.70
C LEU A 189 -16.67 -9.52 -15.34
N VAL A 190 -17.49 -10.17 -14.51
CA VAL A 190 -18.56 -11.07 -14.97
C VAL A 190 -19.84 -10.30 -15.28
N ASN A 191 -20.17 -9.35 -14.42
CA ASN A 191 -21.43 -8.60 -14.45
C ASN A 191 -21.20 -7.10 -14.55
N THR A 192 -22.07 -6.44 -15.30
CA THR A 192 -22.16 -4.98 -15.33
C THR A 192 -22.83 -4.42 -14.07
N ALA A 193 -22.74 -3.11 -13.85
CA ALA A 193 -23.45 -2.39 -12.79
C ALA A 193 -24.99 -2.56 -12.84
N LYS A 194 -25.53 -2.93 -14.01
CA LYS A 194 -26.95 -3.24 -14.20
C LYS A 194 -27.26 -4.74 -14.04
N ASN A 195 -26.33 -5.53 -13.52
CA ASN A 195 -26.40 -6.99 -13.38
C ASN A 195 -26.64 -7.74 -14.70
N GLY A 196 -26.30 -7.13 -15.84
CA GLY A 196 -26.27 -7.82 -17.13
C GLY A 196 -24.88 -8.44 -17.42
N PRO A 197 -24.79 -9.44 -18.30
CA PRO A 197 -23.55 -10.13 -18.63
C PRO A 197 -22.52 -9.19 -19.27
N MET A 198 -21.34 -9.08 -18.65
CA MET A 198 -20.26 -8.22 -19.16
C MET A 198 -19.73 -8.71 -20.50
N GLY A 199 -19.58 -10.04 -20.68
CA GLY A 199 -19.13 -10.66 -21.93
C GLY A 199 -19.98 -10.24 -23.14
N ALA A 200 -21.32 -10.23 -23.00
CA ALA A 200 -22.22 -9.79 -24.06
C ALA A 200 -22.03 -8.30 -24.44
N VAL A 201 -21.78 -7.44 -23.46
CA VAL A 201 -21.49 -6.01 -23.71
C VAL A 201 -20.16 -5.86 -24.44
N MET A 202 -19.14 -6.64 -24.06
CA MET A 202 -17.85 -6.64 -24.75
C MET A 202 -17.99 -7.16 -26.19
N ARG A 203 -18.66 -8.29 -26.40
CA ARG A 203 -18.92 -8.83 -27.75
C ARG A 203 -19.58 -7.78 -28.66
N ALA A 204 -20.65 -7.15 -28.19
CA ALA A 204 -21.34 -6.11 -28.95
C ALA A 204 -20.43 -4.90 -29.26
N ARG A 205 -19.62 -4.46 -28.29
CA ARG A 205 -18.68 -3.33 -28.45
C ARG A 205 -17.61 -3.59 -29.49
N PHE A 206 -17.14 -4.83 -29.58
CA PHE A 206 -16.08 -5.28 -30.50
C PHE A 206 -16.62 -5.88 -31.81
N GLY A 207 -17.95 -5.83 -32.04
CA GLY A 207 -18.56 -6.33 -33.28
C GLY A 207 -18.52 -7.86 -33.43
N LEU A 208 -18.43 -8.58 -32.32
CA LEU A 208 -18.38 -10.05 -32.28
C LEU A 208 -19.80 -10.64 -32.22
N PRO A 209 -19.99 -11.88 -32.73
CA PRO A 209 -21.27 -12.57 -32.60
C PRO A 209 -21.63 -12.81 -31.13
N ALA A 210 -22.93 -12.97 -30.84
CA ALA A 210 -23.43 -13.20 -29.48
C ALA A 210 -22.89 -14.52 -28.88
N GLU A 211 -22.67 -15.53 -29.71
CA GLU A 211 -22.13 -16.84 -29.34
C GLU A 211 -21.08 -17.29 -30.36
N GLY A 212 -20.20 -18.23 -29.96
CA GLY A 212 -19.11 -18.72 -30.80
C GLY A 212 -17.99 -17.70 -30.99
N GLY A 213 -17.18 -17.88 -32.05
CA GLY A 213 -16.03 -17.02 -32.36
C GLY A 213 -14.79 -17.28 -31.50
N ALA A 214 -14.74 -18.43 -30.83
CA ALA A 214 -13.58 -18.84 -30.07
C ALA A 214 -12.45 -19.32 -30.99
N ASP A 215 -11.23 -18.95 -30.63
CA ASP A 215 -10.01 -19.46 -31.24
C ASP A 215 -9.78 -20.94 -30.87
N PRO A 216 -8.79 -21.64 -31.46
CA PRO A 216 -8.52 -23.05 -31.15
C PRO A 216 -8.22 -23.35 -29.67
N ASP A 217 -7.85 -22.33 -28.90
CA ASP A 217 -7.64 -22.39 -27.44
C ASP A 217 -8.97 -22.27 -26.64
N GLY A 218 -10.10 -22.10 -27.34
CA GLY A 218 -11.44 -21.93 -26.78
C GLY A 218 -11.71 -20.54 -26.19
N LEU A 219 -10.84 -19.56 -26.45
CA LEU A 219 -10.96 -18.20 -25.96
C LEU A 219 -11.46 -17.25 -27.05
N VAL A 220 -12.19 -16.22 -26.66
CA VAL A 220 -12.68 -15.19 -27.60
C VAL A 220 -11.93 -13.90 -27.36
N ARG A 221 -11.21 -13.40 -28.36
CA ARG A 221 -10.35 -12.22 -28.23
C ARG A 221 -11.11 -10.96 -28.62
N CYS A 222 -11.30 -10.08 -27.64
CA CYS A 222 -11.96 -8.78 -27.79
C CYS A 222 -10.89 -7.69 -27.96
N GLY A 223 -10.30 -7.62 -29.16
CA GLY A 223 -9.13 -6.76 -29.41
C GLY A 223 -7.87 -7.24 -28.69
N PRO A 224 -6.86 -6.37 -28.52
CA PRO A 224 -5.55 -6.77 -27.99
C PRO A 224 -5.54 -6.98 -26.47
N ALA A 225 -6.41 -6.29 -25.73
CA ALA A 225 -6.36 -6.20 -24.27
C ALA A 225 -7.43 -7.03 -23.55
N LEU A 226 -8.45 -7.56 -24.23
CA LEU A 226 -9.49 -8.35 -23.57
C LEU A 226 -9.61 -9.76 -24.15
N VAL A 227 -9.81 -10.71 -23.25
CA VAL A 227 -10.08 -12.11 -23.60
C VAL A 227 -11.30 -12.58 -22.82
N LEU A 228 -12.21 -13.27 -23.50
CA LEU A 228 -13.37 -13.92 -22.86
C LEU A 228 -13.10 -15.42 -22.77
N SER A 229 -13.42 -16.00 -21.62
CA SER A 229 -13.50 -17.44 -21.46
C SER A 229 -14.91 -17.86 -21.05
N PRO A 230 -15.32 -19.10 -21.35
CA PRO A 230 -16.50 -19.69 -20.74
C PRO A 230 -16.46 -19.60 -19.20
N TYR A 231 -17.64 -19.44 -18.61
CA TYR A 231 -17.86 -19.46 -17.16
C TYR A 231 -19.13 -20.27 -16.86
N HIS A 232 -19.87 -19.98 -15.77
CA HIS A 232 -21.12 -20.68 -15.46
C HIS A 232 -22.27 -20.22 -16.36
N GLU A 233 -23.15 -21.16 -16.70
CA GLU A 233 -24.35 -20.92 -17.51
C GLU A 233 -24.04 -20.19 -18.84
N ALA A 234 -24.70 -19.04 -19.08
CA ALA A 234 -24.50 -18.20 -20.26
C ALA A 234 -23.49 -17.06 -20.01
N TYR A 235 -22.81 -17.03 -18.86
CA TYR A 235 -21.85 -16.00 -18.54
C TYR A 235 -20.46 -16.33 -19.10
N GLU A 236 -19.74 -15.26 -19.40
CA GLU A 236 -18.33 -15.32 -19.78
C GLU A 236 -17.51 -14.52 -18.75
N GLN A 237 -16.34 -15.04 -18.41
CA GLN A 237 -15.35 -14.30 -17.64
C GLN A 237 -14.61 -13.36 -18.59
N VAL A 238 -14.52 -12.08 -18.23
CA VAL A 238 -13.71 -11.10 -18.96
C VAL A 238 -12.35 -10.95 -18.27
N TRP A 239 -11.30 -11.30 -19.00
CA TRP A 239 -9.92 -11.19 -18.59
C TRP A 239 -9.26 -9.98 -19.23
N LEU A 240 -8.46 -9.24 -18.45
CA LEU A 240 -7.67 -8.12 -18.96
C LEU A 240 -6.22 -8.57 -19.20
N ARG A 241 -5.72 -8.38 -20.42
CA ARG A 241 -4.32 -8.52 -20.81
C ARG A 241 -3.65 -7.15 -20.76
N PRO A 242 -2.83 -6.83 -19.74
CA PRO A 242 -2.27 -5.48 -19.61
C PRO A 242 -1.33 -5.10 -20.76
N ALA A 243 -0.59 -6.07 -21.32
CA ALA A 243 0.29 -5.87 -22.47
C ALA A 243 -0.44 -5.41 -23.74
N GLY A 244 -1.77 -5.59 -23.82
CA GLY A 244 -2.59 -5.13 -24.93
C GLY A 244 -3.08 -3.69 -24.81
N LEU A 245 -2.85 -3.02 -23.67
CA LEU A 245 -3.28 -1.64 -23.44
C LEU A 245 -2.34 -0.65 -24.14
N THR A 246 -2.88 0.46 -24.65
CA THR A 246 -2.09 1.52 -25.30
C THR A 246 -1.39 2.45 -24.30
N GLY A 247 -1.74 2.37 -23.02
CA GLY A 247 -1.19 3.21 -21.96
C GLY A 247 -2.16 3.42 -20.80
N PRO A 248 -1.84 4.33 -19.86
CA PRO A 248 -2.70 4.63 -18.72
C PRO A 248 -4.03 5.28 -19.10
N ASP A 249 -4.10 5.97 -20.25
CA ASP A 249 -5.29 6.65 -20.77
C ASP A 249 -6.03 5.83 -21.83
N ASP A 250 -5.83 4.50 -21.85
CA ASP A 250 -6.53 3.61 -22.78
C ASP A 250 -8.06 3.70 -22.54
N PRO A 251 -8.87 4.04 -23.57
CA PRO A 251 -10.32 4.19 -23.44
C PRO A 251 -11.03 2.94 -22.89
N LEU A 252 -10.42 1.77 -23.00
CA LEU A 252 -10.92 0.53 -22.42
C LEU A 252 -11.01 0.61 -20.88
N LEU A 253 -10.07 1.29 -20.23
CA LEU A 253 -10.05 1.44 -18.77
C LEU A 253 -11.23 2.30 -18.30
N ASP A 254 -11.57 3.36 -19.03
CA ASP A 254 -12.75 4.18 -18.76
C ASP A 254 -14.05 3.39 -19.00
N LEU A 255 -14.10 2.60 -20.08
CA LEU A 255 -15.23 1.72 -20.38
C LEU A 255 -15.47 0.71 -19.24
N ILE A 256 -14.43 0.01 -18.80
CA ILE A 256 -14.51 -0.95 -17.68
C ILE A 256 -14.97 -0.24 -16.40
N THR A 257 -14.43 0.95 -16.12
CA THR A 257 -14.83 1.75 -14.95
C THR A 257 -16.30 2.11 -14.99
N GLY A 258 -16.82 2.52 -16.16
CA GLY A 258 -18.24 2.88 -16.33
C GLY A 258 -19.20 1.69 -16.28
N LEU A 259 -18.72 0.48 -16.59
CA LEU A 259 -19.54 -0.73 -16.66
C LEU A 259 -19.49 -1.61 -15.42
N ARG A 260 -18.41 -1.61 -14.64
CA ARG A 260 -18.21 -2.57 -13.53
C ARG A 260 -19.22 -2.42 -12.40
N ASN A 261 -19.54 -3.53 -11.74
CA ASN A 261 -20.43 -3.54 -10.57
C ASN A 261 -19.65 -3.42 -9.25
N GLY A 262 -19.73 -2.28 -8.58
CA GLY A 262 -19.16 -2.11 -7.24
C GLY A 262 -17.70 -1.65 -7.20
N SER A 263 -17.27 -1.22 -6.01
CA SER A 263 -15.97 -0.56 -5.79
C SER A 263 -14.80 -1.53 -5.59
N TRP A 264 -15.05 -2.75 -5.13
CA TRP A 264 -14.05 -3.74 -4.73
C TRP A 264 -13.19 -4.26 -5.89
N TYR A 265 -13.74 -4.28 -7.11
CA TYR A 265 -13.01 -4.61 -8.33
C TYR A 265 -12.16 -3.44 -8.86
N GLY A 266 -12.42 -2.23 -8.36
CA GLY A 266 -11.78 -1.03 -8.86
C GLY A 266 -10.37 -0.82 -8.36
N ASP A 267 -9.98 -1.46 -7.25
CA ASP A 267 -8.67 -1.26 -6.63
C ASP A 267 -7.55 -1.81 -7.52
N ASP A 268 -7.68 -3.01 -8.09
CA ASP A 268 -6.68 -3.59 -9.01
C ASP A 268 -6.59 -2.82 -10.33
N GLN A 269 -7.73 -2.36 -10.86
CA GLN A 269 -7.72 -1.49 -12.03
C GLN A 269 -7.01 -0.16 -11.75
N GLY A 270 -7.30 0.47 -10.61
CA GLY A 270 -6.64 1.69 -10.17
C GLY A 270 -5.14 1.50 -9.96
N ALA A 271 -4.74 0.34 -9.42
CA ALA A 271 -3.35 -0.04 -9.28
C ALA A 271 -2.65 -0.25 -10.62
N LEU A 272 -3.32 -0.89 -11.58
CA LEU A 272 -2.82 -1.02 -12.95
C LEU A 272 -2.56 0.36 -13.58
N VAL A 273 -3.55 1.26 -13.54
CA VAL A 273 -3.41 2.64 -14.04
C VAL A 273 -2.25 3.36 -13.37
N ALA A 274 -2.11 3.22 -12.04
CA ALA A 274 -1.02 3.82 -11.29
C ALA A 274 0.36 3.30 -11.71
N VAL A 275 0.49 2.00 -12.00
CA VAL A 275 1.75 1.46 -12.52
C VAL A 275 2.01 1.99 -13.94
N LEU A 276 1.01 1.95 -14.83
CA LEU A 276 1.14 2.42 -16.21
C LEU A 276 1.47 3.92 -16.32
N ASN A 277 0.95 4.75 -15.40
CA ASN A 277 1.25 6.19 -15.38
C ASN A 277 2.61 6.53 -14.73
N GLY A 278 3.37 5.51 -14.32
CA GLY A 278 4.70 5.66 -13.74
C GLY A 278 4.73 6.01 -12.24
N GLU A 279 3.61 5.89 -11.50
CA GLU A 279 3.58 6.15 -10.05
C GLU A 279 4.60 5.30 -9.30
N ALA A 280 4.58 3.98 -9.54
CA ALA A 280 5.48 3.03 -8.91
C ALA A 280 6.96 3.39 -9.17
N ARG A 281 7.27 3.78 -10.42
CA ARG A 281 8.61 4.21 -10.84
C ARG A 281 9.05 5.49 -10.12
N ARG A 282 8.22 6.53 -10.09
CA ARG A 282 8.51 7.79 -9.36
C ARG A 282 8.79 7.53 -7.88
N LEU A 283 8.00 6.68 -7.23
CA LEU A 283 8.20 6.32 -5.83
C LEU A 283 9.54 5.60 -5.60
N ALA A 284 9.90 4.66 -6.48
CA ALA A 284 11.16 3.92 -6.39
C ALA A 284 12.40 4.77 -6.73
N GLU A 285 12.34 5.61 -7.76
CA GLU A 285 13.42 6.53 -8.16
C GLU A 285 13.73 7.54 -7.06
N SER A 286 12.68 8.14 -6.48
CA SER A 286 12.84 9.04 -5.33
C SER A 286 13.49 8.34 -4.14
N ALA A 287 13.20 7.05 -3.93
CA ALA A 287 13.83 6.29 -2.87
C ALA A 287 15.34 6.13 -3.05
N VAL A 288 15.84 6.02 -4.29
CA VAL A 288 17.28 5.96 -4.59
C VAL A 288 17.92 7.35 -4.45
N ALA A 289 17.31 8.38 -5.02
CA ALA A 289 17.81 9.75 -4.93
C ALA A 289 17.96 10.22 -3.47
N SER A 290 17.01 9.81 -2.62
CA SER A 290 17.03 10.09 -1.18
C SER A 290 18.25 9.51 -0.47
N VAL A 291 18.71 8.31 -0.82
CA VAL A 291 19.93 7.71 -0.24
C VAL A 291 21.15 8.57 -0.59
N THR A 292 21.26 8.98 -1.86
CA THR A 292 22.41 9.76 -2.34
C THR A 292 22.50 11.16 -1.75
N ALA A 293 21.36 11.80 -1.48
CA ALA A 293 21.33 13.12 -0.87
C ALA A 293 21.71 13.07 0.62
N VAL A 294 21.34 11.99 1.32
CA VAL A 294 21.54 11.84 2.77
C VAL A 294 22.95 11.40 3.13
N THR A 295 23.61 10.56 2.32
CA THR A 295 25.01 10.15 2.56
C THR A 295 26.01 11.30 2.41
N ALA A 296 25.60 12.44 1.85
CA ALA A 296 26.41 13.65 1.72
C ALA A 296 26.29 14.62 2.92
N ASP A 297 25.33 14.43 3.84
CA ASP A 297 25.09 15.33 4.98
C ASP A 297 25.81 14.85 6.26
N PRO A 298 26.78 15.61 6.81
CA PRO A 298 27.47 15.28 8.05
C PRO A 298 26.55 15.13 9.28
N ALA A 299 25.34 15.71 9.27
CA ALA A 299 24.39 15.62 10.39
C ALA A 299 23.79 14.22 10.57
N THR A 300 23.92 13.35 9.57
CA THR A 300 23.53 11.93 9.62
C THR A 300 24.55 11.06 10.35
N ALA A 301 25.76 11.58 10.61
CA ALA A 301 26.84 10.87 11.31
C ALA A 301 26.53 10.56 12.78
N GLU A 302 25.49 11.17 13.38
CA GLU A 302 25.04 10.88 14.74
C GLU A 302 24.16 9.60 14.87
N GLY A 303 24.10 8.76 13.82
CA GLY A 303 23.38 7.47 13.86
C GLY A 303 21.86 7.60 13.96
N ARG A 304 21.29 8.74 13.53
CA ARG A 304 19.84 8.98 13.49
C ARG A 304 19.30 8.71 12.09
N ALA A 305 18.23 7.92 12.02
CA ALA A 305 17.48 7.67 10.79
C ALA A 305 17.05 8.97 10.08
N ALA A 306 17.28 9.06 8.78
CA ALA A 306 17.00 10.24 7.97
C ALA A 306 15.58 10.19 7.41
N TRP A 307 14.64 10.91 8.02
CA TRP A 307 13.23 10.84 7.62
C TRP A 307 12.88 11.87 6.54
N LEU A 308 12.35 11.41 5.40
CA LEU A 308 11.93 12.31 4.31
C LEU A 308 10.75 13.22 4.70
N GLN A 309 10.00 12.86 5.74
CA GLN A 309 8.96 13.69 6.32
C GLN A 309 9.49 14.92 7.05
N ASN A 310 10.80 15.03 7.25
CA ASN A 310 11.43 16.28 7.69
C ASN A 310 11.79 17.14 6.46
N PRO A 311 11.02 18.20 6.13
CA PRO A 311 11.32 19.04 4.97
C PRO A 311 12.64 19.79 5.08
N GLN A 312 13.27 19.91 6.26
CA GLN A 312 14.64 20.43 6.34
C GLN A 312 15.67 19.51 5.67
N LEU A 313 15.36 18.21 5.56
CA LEU A 313 16.17 17.23 4.82
C LEU A 313 15.70 17.10 3.38
N SER A 314 14.39 16.92 3.17
CA SER A 314 13.85 16.53 1.87
C SER A 314 13.48 17.70 0.95
N ALA A 315 13.27 18.90 1.49
CA ALA A 315 12.88 20.09 0.73
C ALA A 315 13.39 21.40 1.39
N PRO A 316 14.70 21.55 1.67
CA PRO A 316 15.24 22.68 2.43
C PRO A 316 14.99 24.04 1.77
N ALA A 317 15.02 24.10 0.43
CA ALA A 317 14.70 25.31 -0.32
C ALA A 317 13.25 25.77 -0.06
N LEU A 318 12.32 24.82 0.02
CA LEU A 318 10.91 25.07 0.30
C LEU A 318 10.69 25.54 1.75
N VAL A 319 11.44 24.99 2.71
CA VAL A 319 11.45 25.48 4.10
C VAL A 319 11.88 26.95 4.13
N ALA A 320 12.96 27.29 3.41
CA ALA A 320 13.46 28.66 3.35
C ALA A 320 12.46 29.61 2.67
N GLU A 321 11.75 29.14 1.64
CA GLU A 321 10.71 29.90 0.96
C GLU A 321 9.48 30.15 1.87
N ALA A 322 8.95 29.11 2.50
CA ALA A 322 7.83 29.23 3.44
C ALA A 322 8.18 30.12 4.64
N ALA A 323 9.41 29.99 5.15
CA ALA A 323 9.96 30.85 6.20
C ALA A 323 9.93 32.33 5.80
N ARG A 324 10.47 32.67 4.61
CA ARG A 324 10.46 34.05 4.10
C ARG A 324 9.04 34.56 3.85
N THR A 325 8.20 33.74 3.23
CA THR A 325 6.83 34.13 2.81
C THR A 325 5.95 34.50 4.00
N HIS A 326 6.12 33.79 5.12
CA HIS A 326 5.28 33.98 6.30
C HIS A 326 6.00 34.65 7.49
N GLY A 327 7.26 35.08 7.31
CA GLY A 327 8.06 35.64 8.39
C GLY A 327 8.32 34.67 9.55
N LEU A 328 8.43 33.37 9.23
CA LEU A 328 8.65 32.29 10.18
C LEU A 328 10.15 31.93 10.26
N GLY A 329 10.58 31.42 11.41
CA GLY A 329 11.78 30.64 11.57
C GLY A 329 11.68 29.28 10.86
N ALA A 330 12.82 28.70 10.50
CA ALA A 330 12.88 27.44 9.76
C ALA A 330 12.14 26.29 10.45
N ASP A 331 12.17 26.23 11.78
CA ASP A 331 11.46 25.19 12.55
C ASP A 331 9.93 25.34 12.44
N ALA A 332 9.39 26.56 12.56
CA ALA A 332 7.96 26.81 12.40
C ALA A 332 7.50 26.56 10.96
N ALA A 333 8.29 26.97 9.96
CA ALA A 333 8.04 26.67 8.55
C ALA A 333 8.04 25.16 8.26
N THR A 334 8.93 24.40 8.91
CA THR A 334 8.98 22.94 8.82
C THR A 334 7.68 22.31 9.32
N LEU A 335 7.19 22.75 10.48
CA LEU A 335 5.91 22.28 11.02
C LEU A 335 4.76 22.64 10.08
N TYR A 336 4.75 23.85 9.53
CA TYR A 336 3.70 24.29 8.62
C TYR A 336 3.63 23.42 7.36
N LEU A 337 4.76 23.14 6.70
CA LEU A 337 4.81 22.26 5.54
C LEU A 337 4.36 20.82 5.87
N GLN A 338 4.75 20.29 7.04
CA GLN A 338 4.25 18.99 7.52
C GLN A 338 2.74 18.98 7.72
N LEU A 339 2.17 20.06 8.28
CA LEU A 339 0.73 20.21 8.47
C LEU A 339 0.00 20.33 7.14
N LEU A 340 0.55 21.01 6.13
CA LEU A 340 -0.03 21.12 4.79
C LEU A 340 -0.04 19.77 4.06
N ALA A 341 1.10 19.08 4.06
CA ALA A 341 1.35 17.99 3.12
C ALA A 341 1.06 16.59 3.69
N LEU A 342 1.40 16.33 4.95
CA LEU A 342 1.47 14.95 5.43
C LEU A 342 0.11 14.43 5.93
N PRO A 343 -0.17 13.12 5.75
CA PRO A 343 -1.39 12.49 6.24
C PRO A 343 -1.40 12.27 7.76
N ASP A 344 -0.24 12.08 8.38
CA ASP A 344 -0.11 11.70 9.79
C ASP A 344 0.87 12.57 10.61
N PRO A 345 0.81 13.93 10.56
CA PRO A 345 1.75 14.80 11.27
C PRO A 345 1.44 14.91 12.78
N THR A 346 1.28 13.78 13.47
CA THR A 346 1.12 13.76 14.94
C THR A 346 2.40 14.30 15.62
N ASP A 347 2.29 14.88 16.81
CA ASP A 347 3.47 15.38 17.56
C ASP A 347 4.52 14.28 17.76
N ARG A 348 4.09 13.02 17.92
CA ARG A 348 4.98 11.87 18.02
C ARG A 348 5.74 11.62 16.71
N ASN A 349 5.04 11.63 15.58
CA ASN A 349 5.65 11.44 14.27
C ASN A 349 6.59 12.60 13.92
N VAL A 350 6.16 13.85 14.16
CA VAL A 350 7.00 15.03 13.97
C VAL A 350 8.28 14.93 14.81
N ALA A 351 8.19 14.55 16.08
CA ALA A 351 9.37 14.35 16.92
C ALA A 351 10.28 13.23 16.41
N ARG A 352 9.71 12.09 15.96
CA ARG A 352 10.45 10.99 15.34
C ARG A 352 11.20 11.44 14.09
N TRP A 353 10.53 12.16 13.19
CA TRP A 353 11.08 12.54 11.90
C TRP A 353 12.15 13.63 12.00
N THR A 354 11.95 14.59 12.89
CA THR A 354 12.87 15.72 13.07
C THR A 354 13.99 15.44 14.07
N GLY A 355 13.82 14.44 14.95
CA GLY A 355 14.71 14.18 16.08
C GLY A 355 14.71 15.30 17.13
N TRP A 356 13.74 16.22 17.09
CA TRP A 356 13.73 17.37 17.98
C TRP A 356 13.41 16.99 19.42
N LYS A 357 14.18 17.59 20.35
CA LYS A 357 13.86 17.54 21.78
C LYS A 357 12.56 18.30 22.06
N PRO A 358 11.80 17.93 23.11
CA PRO A 358 10.50 18.53 23.42
C PRO A 358 10.49 20.08 23.50
N ALA A 359 11.55 20.68 24.03
CA ALA A 359 11.67 22.14 24.15
C ALA A 359 11.73 22.85 22.78
N ARG A 360 12.49 22.29 21.81
CA ARG A 360 12.58 22.84 20.45
C ARG A 360 11.23 22.75 19.73
N LEU A 361 10.59 21.59 19.81
CA LEU A 361 9.26 21.37 19.23
C LEU A 361 8.22 22.32 19.86
N LYS A 362 8.25 22.53 21.18
CA LYS A 362 7.37 23.47 21.87
C LYS A 362 7.55 24.90 21.36
N ARG A 363 8.79 25.36 21.19
CA ARG A 363 9.11 26.69 20.68
C ARG A 363 8.61 26.88 19.25
N ALA A 364 8.89 25.93 18.36
CA ALA A 364 8.46 25.97 16.96
C ALA A 364 6.93 26.01 16.83
N ARG A 365 6.21 25.24 17.67
CA ARG A 365 4.75 25.30 17.71
C ARG A 365 4.23 26.64 18.22
N ALA A 366 4.82 27.19 19.28
CA ALA A 366 4.39 28.48 19.82
C ALA A 366 4.57 29.61 18.81
N GLU A 367 5.67 29.60 18.06
CA GLU A 367 5.91 30.53 16.96
C GLU A 367 4.85 30.37 15.85
N LEU A 368 4.60 29.14 15.38
CA LEU A 368 3.59 28.90 14.35
C LEU A 368 2.18 29.28 14.81
N ALA A 369 1.83 29.00 16.07
CA ALA A 369 0.54 29.33 16.67
C ALA A 369 0.30 30.84 16.83
N ALA A 370 1.37 31.65 16.88
CA ALA A 370 1.27 33.10 16.92
C ALA A 370 0.88 33.72 15.56
N THR A 371 0.77 32.90 14.51
CA THR A 371 0.34 33.32 13.16
C THR A 371 -1.15 33.03 12.92
N GLY A 372 -1.68 33.55 11.81
CA GLY A 372 -3.01 33.18 11.31
C GLY A 372 -3.05 31.92 10.43
N LEU A 373 -1.92 31.21 10.26
CA LEU A 373 -1.82 30.06 9.34
C LEU A 373 -2.41 28.77 9.90
N VAL A 374 -2.52 28.69 11.22
CA VAL A 374 -3.02 27.52 11.94
C VAL A 374 -3.99 27.96 13.05
N LEU A 375 -4.76 27.02 13.55
CA LEU A 375 -5.54 27.18 14.76
C LEU A 375 -5.12 26.18 15.83
N GLU A 376 -5.23 26.60 17.08
CA GLU A 376 -5.10 25.72 18.24
C GLU A 376 -6.45 25.10 18.57
N ALA A 377 -6.52 23.77 18.61
CA ALA A 377 -7.73 23.05 18.98
C ALA A 377 -7.41 21.70 19.62
N LYS A 378 -8.45 21.03 20.12
CA LYS A 378 -8.38 19.63 20.53
C LYS A 378 -9.29 18.80 19.63
N ARG A 379 -8.68 17.99 18.76
CA ARG A 379 -9.38 17.02 17.91
C ARG A 379 -9.10 15.60 18.42
N PRO A 380 -10.14 14.77 18.67
CA PRO A 380 -9.95 13.39 19.08
C PRO A 380 -9.03 12.64 18.12
N ARG A 381 -8.07 11.88 18.67
CA ARG A 381 -7.12 11.02 17.92
C ARG A 381 -6.17 11.72 16.93
N ALA A 382 -6.18 13.05 16.83
CA ALA A 382 -5.25 13.77 15.96
C ALA A 382 -3.79 13.75 16.47
N GLY A 383 -3.60 13.60 17.79
CA GLY A 383 -2.26 13.49 18.39
C GLY A 383 -1.39 14.75 18.24
N ARG A 384 -1.99 15.92 18.06
CA ARG A 384 -1.37 17.24 17.92
C ARG A 384 -2.31 18.35 18.37
N SER A 385 -1.78 19.57 18.56
CA SER A 385 -2.55 20.75 18.98
C SER A 385 -2.78 21.79 17.87
N LEU A 386 -2.00 21.76 16.77
CA LEU A 386 -2.10 22.71 15.66
C LEU A 386 -2.77 22.07 14.44
N PHE A 387 -3.66 22.84 13.80
CA PHE A 387 -4.48 22.40 12.67
C PHE A 387 -4.55 23.48 11.60
N LEU A 388 -4.73 23.09 10.34
CA LEU A 388 -5.06 24.07 9.29
C LEU A 388 -6.46 24.62 9.52
N PRO A 389 -6.73 25.90 9.18
CA PRO A 389 -8.03 26.54 9.39
C PRO A 389 -9.09 26.12 8.35
N CYS A 390 -9.39 24.83 8.26
CA CYS A 390 -10.35 24.26 7.31
C CYS A 390 -11.23 23.15 7.92
N GLY A 391 -12.05 22.52 7.06
CA GLY A 391 -12.87 21.38 7.43
C GLY A 391 -12.07 20.19 7.97
N TRP A 392 -12.76 19.34 8.73
CA TRP A 392 -12.16 18.20 9.44
C TRP A 392 -12.89 16.92 9.08
N GLN A 393 -12.15 15.91 8.62
CA GLN A 393 -12.70 14.60 8.31
C GLN A 393 -12.40 13.62 9.46
N GLU A 394 -13.45 13.06 10.05
CA GLU A 394 -13.32 11.99 11.04
C GLU A 394 -12.92 10.65 10.40
N ALA A 395 -12.19 9.82 11.14
CA ALA A 395 -11.75 8.51 10.69
C ALA A 395 -11.64 7.51 11.86
N LYS A 396 -11.87 6.23 11.58
CA LYS A 396 -11.72 5.12 12.54
C LYS A 396 -10.34 4.49 12.42
N ALA A 397 -9.81 3.97 13.53
CA ALA A 397 -8.53 3.28 13.54
C ALA A 397 -8.56 2.11 12.53
N PRO A 398 -7.47 1.86 11.79
CA PRO A 398 -6.15 2.49 11.90
C PRO A 398 -5.97 3.87 11.24
N ALA A 399 -6.95 4.37 10.48
CA ALA A 399 -6.89 5.69 9.85
C ALA A 399 -6.86 6.82 10.89
N LEU A 400 -6.17 7.91 10.56
CA LEU A 400 -6.15 9.14 11.37
C LEU A 400 -7.10 10.18 10.77
N PRO A 401 -7.83 10.93 11.62
CA PRO A 401 -8.64 12.04 11.17
C PRO A 401 -7.73 13.18 10.68
N VAL A 402 -8.19 13.92 9.66
CA VAL A 402 -7.34 14.82 8.88
C VAL A 402 -8.14 15.99 8.32
N GLU A 403 -7.44 17.08 7.99
CA GLU A 403 -8.00 18.26 7.33
C GLU A 403 -8.54 17.93 5.93
N THR A 404 -9.79 18.33 5.63
CA THR A 404 -10.44 18.06 4.34
C THR A 404 -9.74 18.72 3.16
N TRP A 405 -9.01 19.83 3.40
CA TRP A 405 -8.21 20.51 2.38
C TRP A 405 -7.17 19.58 1.71
N LYS A 406 -6.75 18.51 2.39
CA LYS A 406 -5.79 17.53 1.84
C LYS A 406 -6.42 16.55 0.85
N ALA A 407 -7.74 16.55 0.68
CA ALA A 407 -8.42 15.66 -0.27
C ALA A 407 -7.98 15.88 -1.74
N ALA A 408 -7.46 17.07 -2.07
CA ALA A 408 -6.89 17.36 -3.39
C ALA A 408 -5.41 16.90 -3.54
N LEU A 409 -4.76 16.47 -2.46
CA LEU A 409 -3.41 15.88 -2.49
C LEU A 409 -3.48 14.36 -2.62
N TYR A 410 -4.42 13.74 -1.92
CA TYR A 410 -4.62 12.29 -1.90
C TYR A 410 -6.00 11.94 -1.36
N GLU A 411 -6.45 10.71 -1.64
CA GLU A 411 -7.68 10.17 -1.09
C GLU A 411 -7.64 10.10 0.43
N LEU A 412 -8.79 10.38 1.08
CA LEU A 412 -8.95 10.37 2.53
C LEU A 412 -9.82 9.18 2.97
N PRO A 413 -9.29 7.95 3.00
CA PRO A 413 -10.02 6.80 3.53
C PRO A 413 -10.34 6.97 5.02
N THR A 414 -11.54 6.58 5.42
CA THR A 414 -12.00 6.68 6.83
C THR A 414 -11.65 5.46 7.67
N HIS A 415 -11.16 4.37 7.06
CA HIS A 415 -10.90 3.08 7.72
C HIS A 415 -9.52 2.49 7.44
N LYS A 416 -8.75 3.05 6.50
CA LYS A 416 -7.37 2.65 6.19
C LYS A 416 -6.46 3.88 6.33
N PRO A 417 -5.18 3.74 6.69
CA PRO A 417 -4.24 4.85 6.62
C PRO A 417 -4.12 5.34 5.18
N VAL A 418 -3.84 6.63 5.01
CA VAL A 418 -3.48 7.20 3.71
C VAL A 418 -2.11 6.64 3.31
N LEU A 419 -2.01 6.16 2.08
CA LEU A 419 -0.74 5.82 1.44
C LEU A 419 -0.46 6.85 0.34
N PRO A 420 0.47 7.80 0.55
CA PRO A 420 0.78 8.81 -0.45
C PRO A 420 1.21 8.19 -1.78
N ARG A 421 0.64 8.70 -2.87
CA ARG A 421 0.95 8.30 -4.26
C ARG A 421 2.12 9.07 -4.85
N LEU A 422 2.61 10.09 -4.13
CA LEU A 422 3.75 10.92 -4.51
C LEU A 422 4.87 10.71 -3.51
N PRO A 423 6.14 10.82 -3.96
CA PRO A 423 7.25 11.01 -3.06
C PRO A 423 7.02 12.16 -2.08
N VAL A 424 7.55 12.03 -0.86
CA VAL A 424 7.35 13.04 0.19
C VAL A 424 7.84 14.45 -0.21
N PRO A 425 9.00 14.65 -0.86
CA PRO A 425 9.40 15.96 -1.37
C PRO A 425 8.36 16.57 -2.34
N ASP A 426 7.87 15.76 -3.27
CA ASP A 426 6.87 16.18 -4.26
C ASP A 426 5.53 16.51 -3.61
N LEU A 427 5.18 15.80 -2.54
CA LEU A 427 3.99 16.07 -1.74
C LEU A 427 4.09 17.43 -1.03
N PHE A 428 5.27 17.78 -0.50
CA PHE A 428 5.52 19.12 0.05
C PHE A 428 5.41 20.19 -1.03
N ALA A 429 6.07 19.99 -2.17
CA ALA A 429 6.05 20.94 -3.27
C ALA A 429 4.62 21.17 -3.78
N ARG A 430 3.85 20.10 -3.99
CA ARG A 430 2.45 20.17 -4.44
C ARG A 430 1.54 20.86 -3.41
N ALA A 431 1.72 20.58 -2.12
CA ALA A 431 0.95 21.23 -1.07
C ALA A 431 1.27 22.73 -0.99
N TRP A 432 2.55 23.10 -1.05
CA TRP A 432 2.97 24.50 -1.06
C TRP A 432 2.48 25.24 -2.30
N GLN A 433 2.63 24.66 -3.49
CA GLN A 433 2.21 25.28 -4.74
C GLN A 433 0.72 25.64 -4.73
N ARG A 434 -0.15 24.77 -4.19
CA ARG A 434 -1.57 25.09 -4.02
C ARG A 434 -1.80 26.35 -3.19
N THR A 435 -1.04 26.53 -2.11
CA THR A 435 -1.16 27.75 -1.28
C THR A 435 -0.69 28.99 -2.01
N VAL A 436 0.37 28.89 -2.82
CA VAL A 436 0.89 29.97 -3.68
C VAL A 436 -0.11 30.32 -4.78
N ASP A 437 -0.80 29.33 -5.33
CA ASP A 437 -1.84 29.50 -6.36
C ASP A 437 -3.17 30.03 -5.79
N GLY A 438 -3.23 30.32 -4.49
CA GLY A 438 -4.41 30.89 -3.81
C GLY A 438 -5.41 29.86 -3.27
N ASP A 439 -5.17 28.56 -3.47
CA ASP A 439 -5.92 27.47 -2.81
C ASP A 439 -5.35 27.24 -1.41
N THR A 440 -5.51 28.24 -0.54
CA THR A 440 -5.10 28.18 0.86
C THR A 440 -6.12 27.42 1.71
N PRO A 441 -5.70 26.72 2.78
CA PRO A 441 -6.64 26.09 3.70
C PRO A 441 -7.65 27.09 4.25
N GLY A 442 -8.93 26.82 4.04
CA GLY A 442 -10.04 27.64 4.49
C GLY A 442 -11.29 26.81 4.73
N TYR A 443 -12.24 27.36 5.48
CA TYR A 443 -13.60 26.81 5.50
C TYR A 443 -14.30 27.16 4.18
N GLU A 444 -14.98 26.18 3.57
CA GLU A 444 -15.81 26.46 2.40
C GLU A 444 -16.87 27.52 2.77
N GLU A 445 -16.85 28.66 2.08
CA GLU A 445 -17.97 29.61 2.14
C GLU A 445 -19.18 28.94 1.48
N LEU A 446 -20.16 28.53 2.29
CA LEU A 446 -21.48 28.13 1.81
C LEU A 446 -22.13 29.35 1.14
N ARG A 447 -21.89 29.55 -0.16
CA ARG A 447 -22.65 30.48 -0.99
C ARG A 447 -24.05 29.92 -1.20
N THR A 448 -24.91 30.10 -0.21
CA THR A 448 -26.34 29.82 -0.35
C THR A 448 -26.93 30.86 -1.30
N SER A 449 -27.02 30.54 -2.59
CA SER A 449 -27.85 31.32 -3.50
C SER A 449 -29.28 31.25 -2.99
N THR A 450 -29.82 32.37 -2.54
CA THR A 450 -31.20 32.50 -2.09
C THR A 450 -32.15 32.17 -3.24
N ARG A 451 -32.63 30.92 -3.32
CA ARG A 451 -33.78 30.58 -4.16
C ARG A 451 -34.99 31.34 -3.61
N ARG A 452 -35.41 32.37 -4.34
CA ARG A 452 -36.71 33.03 -4.17
C ARG A 452 -37.80 31.95 -4.15
N LYS A 453 -38.50 31.83 -3.02
CA LYS A 453 -39.74 31.06 -2.91
C LYS A 453 -40.75 31.60 -3.93
N ALA A 454 -40.98 30.88 -5.01
CA ALA A 454 -42.17 31.05 -5.82
C ALA A 454 -43.35 30.52 -5.00
N ARG A 455 -44.25 31.44 -4.63
CA ARG A 455 -45.50 31.18 -3.92
C ARG A 455 -46.48 30.60 -4.95
N ARG A 456 -47.04 29.43 -4.67
CA ARG A 456 -48.27 28.95 -5.32
C ARG A 456 -49.45 29.36 -4.46
#